data_AF-A0A2A2Q7K9-F1
#
_entry.id   AF-A0A2A2Q7K9-F1
#
_cell.length_a   1.000
_cell.length_b   1.000
_cell.length_c   1.000
_cell.angle_alpha   90.00
_cell.angle_beta   90.00
_cell.angle_gamma   90.00
#
_symmetry.space_group_name_H-M   'P 1'
#
loop_
_entity.id
_entity.type
_entity.pdbx_description
1 polymer ?
#
loop_
_entity_poly.entity_id
_entity_poly.type
_entity_poly.pdbx_seq_one_letter_code
_entity_poly.pdbx_strand_id
1 'polypeptide(L)'
;MTFFDLFEFVFRFAMGASSMATWVWVAITLIVFIFLIGSLWGRAWNKEWSLTRHGGFLAMILFFAFSAAFAVFNLRSIAGMEDWFKGQRATLPHAVADSGRLKRSVIVETWSRLEPKEGQQDLTNPDQSGDQVRLNTPEDAVVLASVAAEEARGSLRTKPPFAFGAPLNTKSPDDIASETVDSLKLDPSSFPRTVSSENEWTATAATLQVNHALDTAQSLLEPKLADLKTVCLWLLGLSIAIPFVFGAIRAIEDIKVDPKP
;
A
#
# COMPACT_ATOMS: atom_id res chain seq x y z
N MET A 1 -0.59 -8.92 -11.93
CA MET A 1 -0.05 -7.56 -11.73
C MET A 1 1.20 -7.42 -12.57
N THR A 2 1.07 -6.63 -13.63
CA THR A 2 2.11 -6.25 -14.58
C THR A 2 3.06 -5.21 -13.96
N PHE A 3 4.15 -4.89 -14.65
CA PHE A 3 5.06 -3.82 -14.23
C PHE A 3 4.39 -2.43 -14.27
N PHE A 4 3.48 -2.22 -15.22
CA PHE A 4 2.69 -0.99 -15.31
C PHE A 4 1.74 -0.84 -14.12
N ASP A 5 1.04 -1.91 -13.75
CA ASP A 5 0.16 -1.92 -12.56
C ASP A 5 0.94 -1.58 -11.29
N LEU A 6 2.19 -2.09 -11.18
CA LEU A 6 3.06 -1.83 -10.04
C LEU A 6 3.46 -0.35 -9.97
N PHE A 7 3.81 0.26 -11.10
CA PHE A 7 4.08 1.69 -11.16
C PHE A 7 2.85 2.52 -10.82
N GLU A 8 1.70 2.17 -11.39
CA GLU A 8 0.45 2.87 -11.10
C GLU A 8 0.12 2.77 -9.60
N PHE A 9 0.30 1.61 -8.99
CA PHE A 9 0.14 1.42 -7.56
C PHE A 9 1.09 2.30 -6.75
N VAL A 10 2.40 2.30 -7.05
CA VAL A 10 3.39 3.15 -6.37
C VAL A 10 3.08 4.63 -6.56
N PHE A 11 2.63 5.03 -7.75
CA PHE A 11 2.25 6.40 -8.05
C PHE A 11 0.98 6.82 -7.29
N ARG A 12 -0.08 6.00 -7.30
CA ARG A 12 -1.31 6.25 -6.53
C ARG A 12 -1.02 6.31 -5.03
N PHE A 13 -0.15 5.43 -4.54
CA PHE A 13 0.34 5.47 -3.16
C PHE A 13 1.06 6.78 -2.87
N ALA A 14 2.00 7.18 -3.73
CA ALA A 14 2.70 8.45 -3.56
C ALA A 14 1.73 9.65 -3.63
N MET A 15 0.75 9.68 -4.53
CA MET A 15 -0.19 10.80 -4.59
C MET A 15 -1.17 10.82 -3.39
N GLY A 16 -1.60 9.66 -2.91
CA GLY A 16 -2.56 9.55 -1.81
C GLY A 16 -1.95 9.59 -0.41
N ALA A 17 -0.69 9.21 -0.26
CA ALA A 17 0.01 9.04 1.01
C ALA A 17 1.45 9.61 1.03
N SER A 18 1.88 10.39 0.01
CA SER A 18 3.25 10.92 0.00
C SER A 18 3.54 11.81 1.20
N SER A 19 4.79 11.71 1.64
CA SER A 19 5.41 12.71 2.50
C SER A 19 5.99 13.84 1.62
N MET A 20 5.89 15.07 2.10
CA MET A 20 6.57 16.24 1.52
C MET A 20 8.08 15.99 1.33
N ALA A 21 8.67 15.13 2.18
CA ALA A 21 10.07 14.72 2.08
C ALA A 21 10.40 14.05 0.74
N THR A 22 9.52 13.23 0.15
CA THR A 22 9.76 12.61 -1.17
C THR A 22 10.01 13.66 -2.24
N TRP A 23 9.18 14.70 -2.29
CA TRP A 23 9.30 15.79 -3.26
C TRP A 23 10.54 16.67 -3.04
N VAL A 24 10.93 16.88 -1.78
CA VAL A 24 12.20 17.55 -1.44
C VAL A 24 13.39 16.79 -2.03
N TRP A 25 13.40 15.45 -1.92
CA TRP A 25 14.48 14.64 -2.52
C TRP A 25 14.51 14.71 -4.04
N VAL A 26 13.36 14.69 -4.71
CA VAL A 26 13.25 14.89 -6.16
C VAL A 26 13.87 16.23 -6.57
N ALA A 27 13.52 17.32 -5.86
CA ALA A 27 14.08 18.64 -6.13
C ALA A 27 15.59 18.69 -5.91
N ILE A 28 16.09 18.12 -4.81
CA ILE A 28 17.53 18.03 -4.52
C ILE A 28 18.25 17.27 -5.64
N THR A 29 17.71 16.13 -6.10
CA THR A 29 18.32 15.35 -7.17
C THR A 29 18.44 16.14 -8.47
N LEU A 30 17.39 16.88 -8.86
CA LEU A 30 17.43 17.74 -10.04
C LEU A 30 18.51 18.82 -9.93
N ILE A 31 18.58 19.50 -8.78
CA ILE A 31 19.58 20.55 -8.52
C ILE A 31 21.00 19.96 -8.58
N VAL A 32 21.24 18.83 -7.91
CA VAL A 32 22.53 18.14 -7.90
C VAL A 32 22.98 17.80 -9.32
N PHE A 33 22.09 17.26 -10.15
CA PHE A 33 22.43 16.90 -11.51
C PHE A 33 22.80 18.10 -12.38
N ILE A 34 22.00 19.17 -12.33
CA ILE A 34 22.25 20.35 -13.15
C ILE A 34 23.54 21.06 -12.71
N PHE A 35 23.71 21.28 -11.41
CA PHE A 35 24.83 22.08 -10.90
C PHE A 35 26.12 21.26 -10.71
N LEU A 36 26.07 20.10 -10.07
CA LEU A 36 27.29 19.32 -9.79
C LEU A 36 27.76 18.57 -11.03
N ILE A 37 26.89 17.79 -11.66
CA ILE A 37 27.28 16.94 -12.80
C ILE A 37 27.35 17.76 -14.10
N GLY A 38 26.37 18.63 -14.35
CA GLY A 38 26.34 19.42 -15.57
C GLY A 38 27.37 20.55 -15.58
N SER A 39 27.46 21.33 -14.50
CA SER A 39 28.28 22.56 -14.47
C SER A 39 29.64 22.37 -13.83
N LEU A 40 29.68 21.93 -12.57
CA LEU A 40 30.92 21.91 -11.77
C LEU A 40 31.88 20.82 -12.25
N TRP A 41 31.35 19.66 -12.64
CA TRP A 41 32.16 18.57 -13.17
C TRP A 41 32.86 18.96 -14.46
N GLY A 42 32.14 19.52 -15.45
CA GLY A 42 32.78 20.00 -16.68
C GLY A 42 33.81 21.12 -16.41
N ARG A 43 33.55 21.99 -15.42
CA ARG A 43 34.53 23.00 -14.98
C ARG A 43 35.78 22.44 -14.34
N ALA A 44 35.72 21.27 -13.72
CA ALA A 44 36.89 20.60 -13.17
C ALA A 44 37.87 20.19 -14.28
N TRP A 45 37.37 19.93 -15.49
CA TRP A 45 38.17 19.58 -16.66
C TRP A 45 38.53 20.80 -17.52
N ASN A 46 37.58 21.72 -17.75
CA ASN A 46 37.77 22.93 -18.54
C ASN A 46 37.23 24.16 -17.78
N LYS A 47 38.10 25.10 -17.39
CA LYS A 47 37.70 26.30 -16.62
C LYS A 47 36.69 27.19 -17.34
N GLU A 48 36.63 27.14 -18.68
CA GLU A 48 35.68 27.90 -19.49
C GLU A 48 34.37 27.16 -19.76
N TRP A 49 34.22 25.96 -19.20
CA TRP A 49 33.04 25.15 -19.37
C TRP A 49 31.77 25.89 -18.93
N SER A 50 30.80 25.87 -19.83
CA SER A 50 29.44 26.31 -19.56
C SER A 50 28.43 25.36 -20.21
N LEU A 51 27.48 24.88 -19.42
CA LEU A 51 26.34 24.09 -19.90
C LEU A 51 25.60 24.75 -21.06
N THR A 52 25.48 26.08 -21.02
CA THR A 52 24.72 26.85 -22.01
C THR A 52 25.40 26.94 -23.37
N ARG A 53 26.73 26.74 -23.44
CA ARG A 53 27.48 26.73 -24.70
C ARG A 53 27.29 25.43 -25.48
N HIS A 54 26.86 24.36 -24.81
CA HIS A 54 26.70 23.03 -25.41
C HIS A 54 25.25 22.55 -25.31
N GLY A 55 24.35 23.13 -26.10
CA GLY A 55 22.91 22.84 -26.05
C GLY A 55 22.54 21.36 -26.08
N GLY A 56 23.23 20.55 -26.88
CA GLY A 56 23.02 19.09 -26.91
C GLY A 56 23.44 18.36 -25.62
N PHE A 57 24.49 18.83 -24.95
CA PHE A 57 24.91 18.29 -23.65
C PHE A 57 23.95 18.70 -22.54
N LEU A 58 23.47 19.95 -22.56
CA LEU A 58 22.43 20.41 -21.62
C LEU A 58 21.15 19.56 -21.73
N ALA A 59 20.69 19.26 -22.95
CA ALA A 59 19.53 18.39 -23.14
C ALA A 59 19.75 16.99 -22.55
N MET A 60 20.95 16.42 -22.74
CA MET A 60 21.32 15.14 -22.15
C MET A 60 21.35 15.20 -20.61
N ILE A 61 21.93 16.24 -20.02
CA ILE A 61 21.93 16.44 -18.56
C ILE A 61 20.49 16.52 -18.03
N LEU A 62 19.62 17.28 -18.68
CA LEU A 62 18.22 17.39 -18.26
C LEU A 62 17.50 16.04 -18.33
N PHE A 63 17.65 15.30 -19.43
CA PHE A 63 17.07 13.96 -19.58
C PHE A 63 17.49 13.02 -18.43
N PHE A 64 18.79 12.96 -18.12
CA PHE A 64 19.29 12.13 -17.02
C PHE A 64 18.94 12.68 -15.64
N ALA A 65 18.83 13.99 -15.47
CA ALA A 65 18.36 14.61 -14.24
C ALA A 65 16.91 14.19 -13.94
N PHE A 66 16.02 14.27 -14.93
CA PHE A 66 14.64 13.79 -14.80
C PHE A 66 14.58 12.29 -14.56
N SER A 67 15.41 11.50 -15.23
CA SER A 67 15.48 10.04 -15.03
C SER A 67 15.94 9.68 -13.61
N ALA A 68 16.98 10.35 -13.09
CA ALA A 68 17.45 10.18 -11.73
C ALA A 68 16.42 10.63 -10.69
N ALA A 69 15.76 11.77 -10.93
CA ALA A 69 14.72 12.28 -10.05
C ALA A 69 13.52 11.33 -10.01
N PHE A 70 13.13 10.75 -11.14
CA PHE A 70 12.12 9.70 -11.23
C PHE A 70 12.52 8.43 -10.47
N ALA A 71 13.77 7.99 -10.60
CA ALA A 71 14.29 6.85 -9.83
C ALA A 71 14.24 7.12 -8.32
N VAL A 72 14.68 8.30 -7.87
CA VAL A 72 14.66 8.71 -6.47
C VAL A 72 13.24 8.81 -5.92
N PHE A 73 12.30 9.36 -6.71
CA PHE A 73 10.88 9.40 -6.36
C PHE A 73 10.34 7.99 -6.06
N ASN A 74 10.59 7.04 -6.95
CA ASN A 74 10.12 5.66 -6.77
C ASN A 74 10.81 4.98 -5.58
N LEU A 75 12.14 5.11 -5.43
CA LEU A 75 12.87 4.53 -4.29
C LEU A 75 12.36 5.04 -2.95
N ARG A 76 12.10 6.35 -2.86
CA ARG A 76 11.53 6.98 -1.66
C ARG A 76 10.09 6.52 -1.40
N SER A 77 9.29 6.40 -2.45
CA SER A 77 7.90 5.95 -2.33
C SER A 77 7.82 4.48 -1.88
N ILE A 78 8.67 3.61 -2.42
CA ILE A 78 8.78 2.19 -1.99
C ILE A 78 9.13 2.11 -0.50
N ALA A 79 10.16 2.84 -0.05
CA ALA A 79 10.56 2.85 1.35
C ALA A 79 9.45 3.35 2.28
N GLY A 80 8.77 4.44 1.90
CA GLY A 80 7.63 4.95 2.68
C GLY A 80 6.44 3.98 2.70
N MET A 81 6.29 3.18 1.66
CA MET A 81 5.21 2.19 1.58
C MET A 81 5.44 1.01 2.53
N GLU A 82 6.68 0.53 2.68
CA GLU A 82 7.01 -0.52 3.65
C GLU A 82 6.64 -0.11 5.08
N ASP A 83 7.00 1.12 5.48
CA ASP A 83 6.66 1.66 6.81
C ASP A 83 5.15 1.89 6.96
N TRP A 84 4.50 2.37 5.91
CA TRP A 84 3.06 2.59 5.93
C TRP A 84 2.26 1.28 5.98
N PHE A 85 2.68 0.21 5.29
CA PHE A 85 2.05 -1.13 5.39
C PHE A 85 2.11 -1.67 6.82
N LYS A 86 3.24 -1.50 7.52
CA LYS A 86 3.35 -1.86 8.95
C LYS A 86 2.34 -1.09 9.79
N GLY A 87 2.14 0.21 9.51
CA GLY A 87 1.11 1.03 10.15
C GLY A 87 -0.32 0.57 9.83
N GLN A 88 -0.59 0.17 8.59
CA GLN A 88 -1.90 -0.36 8.19
C GLN A 88 -2.25 -1.65 8.92
N ARG A 89 -1.27 -2.53 9.19
CA ARG A 89 -1.49 -3.75 9.97
C ARG A 89 -2.04 -3.47 11.37
N ALA A 90 -1.63 -2.36 11.98
CA ALA A 90 -2.11 -1.97 13.30
C ALA A 90 -3.45 -1.21 13.28
N THR A 91 -3.84 -0.61 12.15
CA THR A 91 -4.95 0.35 12.11
C THR A 91 -6.14 -0.11 11.28
N LEU A 92 -5.90 -0.80 10.17
CA LEU A 92 -6.95 -1.25 9.24
C LEU A 92 -7.91 -2.27 9.87
N PRO A 93 -7.46 -3.28 10.64
CA PRO A 93 -8.37 -4.20 11.31
C PRO A 93 -9.39 -3.47 12.19
N HIS A 94 -8.94 -2.53 13.03
CA HIS A 94 -9.82 -1.70 13.86
C HIS A 94 -10.72 -0.81 13.01
N ALA A 95 -10.18 -0.14 11.99
CA ALA A 95 -10.98 0.70 11.10
C ALA A 95 -12.06 -0.08 10.30
N VAL A 96 -11.93 -1.39 10.16
CA VAL A 96 -12.94 -2.27 9.56
C VAL A 96 -13.89 -2.78 10.65
N ALA A 97 -13.37 -3.39 11.72
CA ALA A 97 -14.13 -3.97 12.81
C ALA A 97 -15.03 -2.94 13.53
N ASP A 98 -14.53 -1.73 13.75
CA ASP A 98 -15.25 -0.67 14.45
C ASP A 98 -16.20 0.12 13.55
N SER A 99 -16.26 -0.22 12.26
CA SER A 99 -17.18 0.41 11.31
C SER A 99 -18.63 0.14 11.69
N GLY A 100 -19.39 1.20 11.99
CA GLY A 100 -20.84 1.08 12.24
C GLY A 100 -21.61 0.43 11.09
N ARG A 101 -21.13 0.59 9.84
CA ARG A 101 -21.70 -0.10 8.68
C ARG A 101 -21.48 -1.61 8.76
N LEU A 102 -20.27 -2.05 9.12
CA LEU A 102 -19.96 -3.48 9.27
C LEU A 102 -20.83 -4.08 10.37
N LYS A 103 -20.76 -3.47 11.56
CA LYS A 103 -21.53 -3.85 12.76
C LYS A 103 -23.00 -4.08 12.45
N ARG A 104 -23.64 -3.12 11.76
CA ARG A 104 -25.05 -3.24 11.37
C ARG A 104 -25.29 -4.34 10.33
N SER A 105 -24.47 -4.42 9.28
CA SER A 105 -24.65 -5.41 8.20
C SER A 105 -24.55 -6.83 8.75
N VAL A 106 -23.60 -7.07 9.64
CA VAL A 106 -23.39 -8.38 10.27
C VAL A 106 -24.60 -8.81 11.07
N ILE A 107 -25.19 -7.93 11.88
CA ILE A 107 -26.39 -8.26 12.66
C ILE A 107 -27.60 -8.53 11.76
N VAL A 108 -27.83 -7.69 10.75
CA VAL A 108 -28.94 -7.86 9.80
C VAL A 108 -28.82 -9.21 9.05
N GLU A 109 -27.64 -9.50 8.53
CA GLU A 109 -27.40 -10.70 7.73
C GLU A 109 -27.31 -11.98 8.58
N THR A 110 -26.79 -11.88 9.81
CA THR A 110 -26.83 -13.03 10.74
C THR A 110 -28.28 -13.35 11.11
N TRP A 111 -29.07 -12.32 11.43
CA TRP A 111 -30.49 -12.50 11.75
C TRP A 111 -31.27 -13.14 10.60
N SER A 112 -30.95 -12.84 9.34
CA SER A 112 -31.61 -13.43 8.18
C SER A 112 -31.24 -14.91 7.96
N ARG A 113 -30.03 -15.32 8.35
CA ARG A 113 -29.49 -16.68 8.13
C ARG A 113 -29.80 -17.68 9.25
N LEU A 114 -30.13 -17.22 10.46
CA LEU A 114 -30.50 -18.12 11.57
C LEU A 114 -31.95 -18.63 11.42
N GLU A 115 -32.14 -19.96 11.35
CA GLU A 115 -33.45 -20.66 11.34
C GLU A 115 -33.85 -21.14 12.76
N PRO A 116 -35.16 -21.25 13.10
CA PRO A 116 -36.26 -20.33 12.82
C PRO A 116 -36.32 -19.21 13.89
N LYS A 117 -37.01 -18.11 13.57
CA LYS A 117 -37.20 -16.89 14.40
C LYS A 117 -37.74 -17.13 15.83
N GLU A 118 -38.07 -18.37 16.19
CA GLU A 118 -38.57 -18.75 17.52
C GLU A 118 -37.57 -18.42 18.63
N GLY A 119 -36.26 -18.51 18.36
CA GLY A 119 -35.23 -18.09 19.31
C GLY A 119 -35.09 -16.57 19.47
N GLN A 120 -35.69 -15.78 18.56
CA GLN A 120 -35.50 -14.33 18.46
C GLN A 120 -36.74 -13.50 18.87
N GLN A 121 -37.81 -14.14 19.35
CA GLN A 121 -39.12 -13.51 19.56
C GLN A 121 -39.11 -12.31 20.53
N ASP A 122 -38.21 -12.31 21.51
CA ASP A 122 -38.07 -11.22 22.50
C ASP A 122 -37.14 -10.09 22.04
N LEU A 123 -36.47 -10.26 20.90
CA LEU A 123 -35.50 -9.30 20.38
C LEU A 123 -36.14 -8.42 19.31
N THR A 124 -35.74 -7.15 19.30
CA THR A 124 -36.17 -6.22 18.25
C THR A 124 -35.50 -6.59 16.94
N ASN A 125 -36.27 -6.71 15.87
CA ASN A 125 -35.74 -7.02 14.54
C ASN A 125 -34.77 -5.91 14.07
N PRO A 126 -33.64 -6.23 13.42
CA PRO A 126 -32.71 -5.24 12.85
C PRO A 126 -33.36 -4.20 11.91
N ASP A 127 -34.42 -4.55 11.19
CA ASP A 127 -35.20 -3.63 10.35
C ASP A 127 -35.90 -2.53 11.17
N GLN A 128 -36.14 -2.80 12.46
CA GLN A 128 -36.73 -1.87 13.44
C GLN A 128 -35.65 -1.21 14.32
N SER A 129 -34.40 -1.17 13.86
CA SER A 129 -33.23 -0.68 14.61
C SER A 129 -32.81 -1.57 15.79
N GLY A 130 -33.17 -2.86 15.77
CA GLY A 130 -32.58 -3.85 16.66
C GLY A 130 -31.08 -4.03 16.40
N ASP A 131 -30.31 -4.23 17.47
CA ASP A 131 -28.85 -4.38 17.39
C ASP A 131 -28.34 -5.69 17.99
N GLN A 132 -29.25 -6.65 18.22
CA GLN A 132 -28.94 -7.88 18.94
C GLN A 132 -29.38 -9.10 18.15
N VAL A 133 -28.64 -10.19 18.28
CA VAL A 133 -29.04 -11.50 17.81
C VAL A 133 -28.79 -12.53 18.90
N ARG A 134 -29.72 -13.48 19.10
CA ARG A 134 -29.54 -14.60 20.01
C ARG A 134 -28.87 -15.76 19.27
N LEU A 135 -27.74 -16.22 19.78
CA LEU A 135 -27.08 -17.44 19.34
C LEU A 135 -27.55 -18.56 20.27
N ASN A 136 -28.23 -19.57 19.74
CA ASN A 136 -28.78 -20.68 20.51
C ASN A 136 -27.83 -21.86 20.56
N THR A 137 -26.97 -22.01 19.56
CA THR A 137 -25.98 -23.09 19.49
C THR A 137 -24.60 -22.56 19.06
N PRO A 138 -23.53 -23.34 19.26
CA PRO A 138 -22.20 -23.02 18.73
C PRO A 138 -22.19 -22.81 17.20
N GLU A 139 -23.04 -23.52 16.47
CA GLU A 139 -23.19 -23.38 15.02
C GLU A 139 -23.70 -21.98 14.64
N ASP A 140 -24.59 -21.38 15.44
CA ASP A 140 -25.04 -20.00 15.22
C ASP A 140 -23.88 -19.00 15.35
N ALA A 141 -22.92 -19.27 16.24
CA ALA A 141 -21.72 -18.44 16.38
C ALA A 141 -20.79 -18.57 15.15
N VAL A 142 -20.72 -19.76 14.53
CA VAL A 142 -20.01 -19.95 13.26
C VAL A 142 -20.68 -19.13 12.16
N VAL A 143 -22.01 -19.12 12.09
CA VAL A 143 -22.77 -18.30 11.12
C VAL A 143 -22.43 -16.81 11.30
N LEU A 144 -22.49 -16.28 12.53
CA LEU A 144 -22.14 -14.89 12.84
C LEU A 144 -20.71 -14.55 12.39
N ALA A 145 -19.74 -15.41 12.70
CA ALA A 145 -18.34 -15.20 12.33
C ALA A 145 -18.11 -15.27 10.82
N SER A 146 -18.79 -16.18 10.12
CA SER A 146 -18.74 -16.30 8.65
C SER A 146 -19.31 -15.05 7.98
N VAL A 147 -20.48 -14.57 8.43
CA VAL A 147 -21.07 -13.30 7.95
C VAL A 147 -20.14 -12.11 8.20
N ALA A 148 -19.53 -12.02 9.38
CA ALA A 148 -18.56 -10.97 9.69
C ALA A 148 -17.33 -10.98 8.74
N ALA A 149 -16.81 -12.17 8.43
CA ALA A 149 -15.70 -12.33 7.49
C ALA A 149 -16.09 -11.94 6.05
N GLU A 150 -17.32 -12.27 5.63
CA GLU A 150 -17.86 -11.92 4.32
C GLU A 150 -18.01 -10.39 4.17
N GLU A 151 -18.59 -9.74 5.17
CA GLU A 151 -18.79 -8.29 5.18
C GLU A 151 -17.46 -7.52 5.29
N ALA A 152 -16.53 -8.00 6.13
CA ALA A 152 -15.18 -7.44 6.22
C ALA A 152 -14.48 -7.49 4.86
N ARG A 153 -14.54 -8.63 4.16
CA ARG A 153 -14.03 -8.79 2.79
C ARG A 153 -14.64 -7.78 1.83
N GLY A 154 -15.96 -7.57 1.88
CA GLY A 154 -16.65 -6.59 1.05
C GLY A 154 -16.14 -5.17 1.23
N SER A 155 -15.77 -4.80 2.47
CA SER A 155 -15.26 -3.47 2.80
C SER A 155 -13.84 -3.18 2.29
N LEU A 156 -12.99 -4.21 2.21
CA LEU A 156 -11.56 -4.07 1.94
C LEU A 156 -11.25 -3.37 0.62
N ARG A 157 -12.04 -3.62 -0.44
CA ARG A 157 -11.82 -3.04 -1.78
C ARG A 157 -11.79 -1.51 -1.80
N THR A 158 -12.48 -0.88 -0.86
CA THR A 158 -12.61 0.58 -0.78
C THR A 158 -11.66 1.22 0.22
N LYS A 159 -10.88 0.42 0.95
CA LYS A 159 -9.92 0.89 1.95
C LYS A 159 -8.48 0.72 1.45
N PRO A 160 -7.57 1.65 1.77
CA PRO A 160 -6.13 1.42 1.56
C PRO A 160 -5.66 0.15 2.30
N PRO A 161 -4.69 -0.61 1.77
CA PRO A 161 -3.96 -0.42 0.50
C PRO A 161 -4.70 -0.88 -0.77
N PHE A 162 -5.80 -1.61 -0.62
CA PHE A 162 -6.49 -2.26 -1.75
C PHE A 162 -7.13 -1.23 -2.69
N ALA A 163 -7.65 -0.12 -2.15
CA ALA A 163 -8.15 1.00 -2.94
C ALA A 163 -7.08 1.62 -3.85
N PHE A 164 -5.80 1.48 -3.52
CA PHE A 164 -4.69 1.96 -4.34
C PHE A 164 -4.26 0.95 -5.42
N GLY A 165 -4.77 -0.27 -5.37
CA GLY A 165 -4.44 -1.33 -6.33
C GLY A 165 -3.61 -2.48 -5.77
N ALA A 166 -3.43 -2.57 -4.44
CA ALA A 166 -2.80 -3.75 -3.84
C ALA A 166 -3.63 -5.01 -4.14
N PRO A 167 -2.98 -6.16 -4.40
CA PRO A 167 -3.70 -7.40 -4.68
C PRO A 167 -4.54 -7.80 -3.46
N LEU A 168 -5.84 -7.96 -3.67
CA LEU A 168 -6.77 -8.40 -2.64
C LEU A 168 -7.05 -9.89 -2.82
N ASN A 169 -6.51 -10.70 -1.91
CA ASN A 169 -6.90 -12.08 -1.73
C ASN A 169 -7.41 -12.25 -0.31
N THR A 170 -8.48 -13.02 -0.14
CA THR A 170 -9.18 -13.20 1.13
C THR A 170 -9.49 -14.66 1.31
N LYS A 171 -9.43 -15.14 2.55
CA LYS A 171 -9.80 -16.52 2.86
C LYS A 171 -11.31 -16.72 2.72
N SER A 172 -11.74 -17.98 2.61
CA SER A 172 -13.17 -18.29 2.63
C SER A 172 -13.77 -17.85 3.97
N PRO A 173 -15.02 -17.35 3.99
CA PRO A 173 -15.68 -16.96 5.24
C PRO A 173 -15.76 -18.09 6.27
N ASP A 174 -15.97 -19.33 5.82
CA ASP A 174 -16.11 -20.50 6.70
C ASP A 174 -14.79 -20.89 7.36
N ASP A 175 -13.67 -20.74 6.64
CA ASP A 175 -12.35 -20.96 7.23
C ASP A 175 -12.05 -19.92 8.32
N ILE A 176 -12.39 -18.65 8.09
CA ILE A 176 -12.22 -17.58 9.09
C ILE A 176 -13.16 -17.80 10.27
N ALA A 177 -14.39 -18.26 10.04
CA ALA A 177 -15.33 -18.58 11.10
C ALA A 177 -14.77 -19.69 12.00
N SER A 178 -14.21 -20.74 11.41
CA SER A 178 -13.56 -21.84 12.15
C SER A 178 -12.38 -21.32 12.98
N GLU A 179 -11.48 -20.53 12.38
CA GLU A 179 -10.35 -19.92 13.11
C GLU A 179 -10.81 -18.97 14.22
N THR A 180 -11.92 -18.25 14.03
CA THR A 180 -12.49 -17.33 15.02
C THR A 180 -13.01 -18.10 16.22
N VAL A 181 -13.74 -19.18 15.98
CA VAL A 181 -14.26 -20.07 17.04
C VAL A 181 -13.11 -20.71 17.81
N ASP A 182 -12.08 -21.19 17.12
CA ASP A 182 -10.88 -21.77 17.74
C ASP A 182 -10.12 -20.73 18.58
N SER A 183 -10.03 -19.48 18.10
CA SER A 183 -9.35 -18.38 18.79
C SER A 183 -10.08 -17.97 20.07
N LEU A 184 -11.41 -17.92 20.04
CA LEU A 184 -12.24 -17.49 21.16
C LEU A 184 -12.59 -18.63 22.14
N LYS A 185 -12.31 -19.88 21.77
CA LYS A 185 -12.54 -21.09 22.59
C LYS A 185 -13.97 -21.15 23.13
N LEU A 186 -14.93 -21.23 22.23
CA LEU A 186 -16.36 -21.32 22.59
C LEU A 186 -16.62 -22.46 23.58
N ASP A 187 -17.13 -22.11 24.77
CA ASP A 187 -17.70 -23.09 25.70
C ASP A 187 -19.15 -23.38 25.27
N PRO A 188 -19.49 -24.61 24.85
CA PRO A 188 -20.84 -24.96 24.43
C PRO A 188 -21.90 -24.74 25.52
N SER A 189 -21.51 -24.70 26.80
CA SER A 189 -22.42 -24.43 27.92
C SER A 189 -22.84 -22.96 28.05
N SER A 190 -22.19 -22.06 27.30
CA SER A 190 -22.49 -20.63 27.31
C SER A 190 -23.71 -20.22 26.47
N PHE A 191 -24.35 -21.17 25.79
CA PHE A 191 -25.52 -20.94 24.94
C PHE A 191 -26.83 -21.28 25.67
N PRO A 192 -27.94 -20.55 25.43
CA PRO A 192 -28.07 -19.45 24.48
C PRO A 192 -27.44 -18.14 24.96
N ARG A 193 -26.79 -17.40 24.06
CA ARG A 193 -26.14 -16.10 24.33
C ARG A 193 -26.67 -15.04 23.39
N THR A 194 -27.11 -13.90 23.94
CA THR A 194 -27.48 -12.73 23.14
C THR A 194 -26.26 -11.85 22.92
N VAL A 195 -26.00 -11.48 21.68
CA VAL A 195 -24.83 -10.69 21.29
C VAL A 195 -25.30 -9.42 20.59
N SER A 196 -24.67 -8.29 20.88
CA SER A 196 -24.90 -7.03 20.16
C SER A 196 -24.01 -6.93 18.93
N SER A 197 -24.15 -5.87 18.14
CA SER A 197 -23.21 -5.59 17.04
C SER A 197 -21.77 -5.35 17.50
N GLU A 198 -21.58 -4.96 18.76
CA GLU A 198 -20.29 -4.80 19.40
C GLU A 198 -19.89 -6.08 20.15
N ASN A 199 -19.61 -7.13 19.39
CA ASN A 199 -19.23 -8.42 19.94
C ASN A 199 -17.82 -8.85 19.51
N GLU A 200 -17.21 -9.69 20.35
CA GLU A 200 -15.85 -10.20 20.18
C GLU A 200 -15.68 -11.07 18.92
N TRP A 201 -16.73 -11.79 18.49
CA TRP A 201 -16.67 -12.64 17.28
C TRP A 201 -16.57 -11.81 16.01
N THR A 202 -17.42 -10.79 15.86
CA THR A 202 -17.40 -9.91 14.69
C THR A 202 -16.06 -9.18 14.59
N ALA A 203 -15.55 -8.65 15.70
CA ALA A 203 -14.25 -7.98 15.72
C ALA A 203 -13.09 -8.93 15.39
N THR A 204 -13.11 -10.16 15.94
CA THR A 204 -12.07 -11.17 15.70
C THR A 204 -12.09 -11.67 14.26
N ALA A 205 -13.26 -12.05 13.73
CA ALA A 205 -13.40 -12.52 12.35
C ALA A 205 -12.98 -11.45 11.33
N ALA A 206 -13.42 -10.20 11.54
CA ALA A 206 -13.00 -9.08 10.71
C ALA A 206 -11.47 -8.88 10.78
N THR A 207 -10.89 -8.96 11.97
CA THR A 207 -9.44 -8.80 12.17
C THR A 207 -8.64 -9.90 11.47
N LEU A 208 -9.05 -11.16 11.62
CA LEU A 208 -8.41 -12.30 10.95
C LEU A 208 -8.48 -12.15 9.42
N GLN A 209 -9.64 -11.81 8.88
CA GLN A 209 -9.82 -11.63 7.44
C GLN A 209 -8.98 -10.46 6.89
N VAL A 210 -8.94 -9.33 7.60
CA VAL A 210 -8.14 -8.17 7.20
C VAL A 210 -6.65 -8.49 7.27
N ASN A 211 -6.19 -9.15 8.33
CA ASN A 211 -4.78 -9.53 8.49
C ASN A 211 -4.34 -10.51 7.40
N HIS A 212 -5.15 -11.53 7.11
CA HIS A 212 -4.88 -12.46 6.03
C HIS A 212 -4.75 -11.74 4.66
N ALA A 213 -5.64 -10.78 4.40
CA ALA A 213 -5.59 -10.00 3.18
C ALA A 213 -4.34 -9.11 3.08
N LEU A 214 -3.93 -8.50 4.20
CA LEU A 214 -2.70 -7.70 4.27
C LEU A 214 -1.45 -8.56 4.10
N ASP A 215 -1.37 -9.72 4.75
CA ASP A 215 -0.25 -10.65 4.64
C ASP A 215 -0.11 -11.18 3.22
N THR A 216 -1.23 -11.53 2.59
CA THR A 216 -1.23 -11.97 1.19
C THR A 216 -0.84 -10.82 0.25
N ALA A 217 -1.33 -9.61 0.49
CA ALA A 217 -0.95 -8.45 -0.31
C ALA A 217 0.55 -8.15 -0.21
N GLN A 218 1.09 -8.17 1.01
CA GLN A 218 2.50 -7.92 1.28
C GLN A 218 3.39 -8.96 0.60
N SER A 219 3.10 -10.26 0.77
CA SER A 219 3.88 -11.34 0.15
C SER A 219 3.88 -11.30 -1.39
N LEU A 220 2.80 -10.82 -2.01
CA LEU A 220 2.72 -10.64 -3.47
C LEU A 220 3.42 -9.37 -3.98
N LEU A 221 3.47 -8.32 -3.15
CA LEU A 221 4.06 -7.03 -3.51
C LEU A 221 5.56 -6.98 -3.25
N GLU A 222 6.03 -7.51 -2.12
CA GLU A 222 7.42 -7.45 -1.66
C GLU A 222 8.46 -7.84 -2.73
N PRO A 223 8.36 -9.00 -3.41
CA PRO A 223 9.33 -9.36 -4.45
C PRO A 223 9.30 -8.39 -5.63
N LYS A 224 8.11 -7.90 -6.00
CA LYS A 224 7.95 -6.97 -7.14
C LYS A 224 8.52 -5.59 -6.83
N LEU A 225 8.38 -5.15 -5.59
CA LEU A 225 8.98 -3.89 -5.12
C LEU A 225 10.50 -4.01 -5.03
N ALA A 226 11.03 -5.17 -4.65
CA ALA A 226 12.46 -5.43 -4.68
C ALA A 226 13.03 -5.39 -6.11
N ASP A 227 12.32 -5.96 -7.08
CA ASP A 227 12.69 -5.86 -8.51
C ASP A 227 12.66 -4.40 -8.99
N LEU A 228 11.57 -3.68 -8.70
CA LEU A 228 11.44 -2.27 -9.07
C LEU A 228 12.54 -1.41 -8.42
N LYS A 229 12.85 -1.65 -7.14
CA LYS A 229 13.95 -1.00 -6.42
C LYS A 229 15.28 -1.25 -7.13
N THR A 230 15.54 -2.48 -7.55
CA THR A 230 16.75 -2.85 -8.30
C THR A 230 16.81 -2.09 -9.63
N VAL A 231 15.72 -2.05 -10.39
CA VAL A 231 15.65 -1.29 -11.65
C VAL A 231 15.88 0.21 -11.42
N CYS A 232 15.28 0.79 -10.38
CA CYS A 232 15.49 2.21 -10.05
C CYS A 232 16.94 2.50 -9.62
N LEU A 233 17.60 1.59 -8.89
CA LEU A 233 19.02 1.74 -8.54
C LEU A 233 19.91 1.71 -9.78
N TRP A 234 19.65 0.80 -10.72
CA TRP A 234 20.36 0.77 -12.01
C TRP A 234 20.11 2.03 -12.82
N LEU A 235 18.86 2.48 -12.92
CA LEU A 235 18.51 3.71 -13.62
C LEU A 235 19.23 4.92 -13.02
N LEU A 236 19.26 5.02 -11.68
CA LEU A 236 19.98 6.08 -10.99
C LEU A 236 21.49 6.01 -11.24
N GLY A 237 22.09 4.82 -11.13
CA GLY A 237 23.50 4.60 -11.39
C GLY A 237 23.91 4.96 -12.81
N LEU A 238 23.15 4.51 -13.81
CA LEU A 238 23.36 4.86 -15.23
C LEU A 238 23.14 6.35 -15.48
N SER A 239 22.13 6.94 -14.83
CA SER A 239 21.87 8.38 -14.93
C SER A 239 23.01 9.21 -14.39
N ILE A 240 23.75 8.73 -13.39
CA ILE A 240 24.95 9.42 -12.90
C ILE A 240 26.14 9.15 -13.84
N ALA A 241 26.41 7.88 -14.14
CA ALA A 241 27.64 7.45 -14.83
C ALA A 241 27.75 8.02 -16.25
N ILE A 242 26.66 8.03 -17.03
CA ILE A 242 26.69 8.45 -18.43
C ILE A 242 27.02 9.96 -18.54
N PRO A 243 26.22 10.90 -17.97
CA PRO A 243 26.57 12.31 -17.87
C PRO A 243 27.97 12.60 -17.36
N PHE A 244 28.43 11.86 -16.35
CA PHE A 244 29.73 12.08 -15.75
C PHE A 244 30.87 11.77 -16.73
N VAL A 245 30.82 10.61 -17.41
CA VAL A 245 31.82 10.24 -18.41
C VAL A 245 31.76 11.15 -19.63
N PHE A 246 30.57 11.36 -20.20
CA PHE A 246 30.40 12.22 -21.37
C PHE A 246 30.77 13.68 -21.09
N GLY A 247 30.51 14.18 -19.88
CA GLY A 247 30.91 15.52 -19.47
C GLY A 247 32.42 15.69 -19.45
N ALA A 248 33.15 14.69 -18.94
CA ALA A 248 34.62 14.71 -18.97
C ALA A 248 35.15 14.65 -20.42
N ILE A 249 34.63 13.75 -21.26
CA ILE A 249 35.04 13.63 -22.67
C ILE A 249 34.81 14.94 -23.43
N ARG A 250 33.59 15.49 -23.35
CA ARG A 250 33.25 16.76 -24.00
C ARG A 250 34.13 17.91 -23.54
N ALA A 251 34.37 18.04 -22.23
CA ALA A 251 35.21 19.10 -21.70
C ALA A 251 36.67 18.97 -22.19
N ILE A 252 37.19 17.76 -22.32
CA ILE A 252 38.53 17.49 -22.87
C ILE A 252 38.58 17.76 -24.38
N GLU A 253 37.56 17.38 -25.14
CA GLU A 253 37.46 17.68 -26.58
C GLU A 253 37.45 19.18 -26.84
N ASP A 254 36.71 19.95 -26.03
CA ASP A 254 36.64 21.41 -26.13
C ASP A 254 38.04 22.04 -26.00
N ILE A 255 38.87 21.54 -25.08
CA ILE A 255 40.27 22.00 -24.91
C ILE A 255 41.11 21.70 -26.15
N LYS A 256 40.83 20.60 -26.85
CA LYS A 256 41.60 20.20 -28.05
C LYS A 256 41.22 21.00 -29.30
N VAL A 257 39.97 21.44 -29.39
CA VAL A 257 39.44 22.17 -30.55
C VAL A 257 39.74 23.67 -30.46
N ASP A 258 39.65 24.25 -29.26
CA ASP A 258 40.14 25.61 -28.96
C ASP A 258 41.28 25.55 -27.92
N PRO A 259 42.46 24.99 -28.26
CA PRO A 259 43.61 25.05 -27.39
C PRO A 259 44.04 26.51 -27.31
N LYS A 260 43.97 27.11 -26.12
CA LYS A 260 44.58 28.43 -25.93
C LYS A 260 46.11 28.35 -26.15
N PRO A 261 46.72 29.40 -26.73
CA PRO A 261 48.18 29.57 -26.71
C PRO A 261 48.72 29.69 -25.28
#